data_AF-A0A955MYC3-F1
#
_entry.id   AF-A0A955MYC3-F1
#
_cell.length_a   1.000
_cell.length_b   1.000
_cell.length_c   1.000
_cell.angle_alpha   90.00
_cell.angle_beta   90.00
_cell.angle_gamma   90.00
#
_symmetry.space_group_name_H-M   'P 1'
#
loop_
_entity.id
_entity.type
_entity.pdbx_description
1 polymer ?
#
loop_
_entity_poly.entity_id
_entity_poly.type
_entity_poly.pdbx_seq_one_letter_code
_entity_poly.pdbx_strand_id
1 'polypeptide(L)'
;SSRETWLDIHVGDVIPGSHTIEIDFQAITGTGLVGGPSNPHSASAPKTKVRIELEVLPFTPASSGAIRLCMWASLDEPAIQDLLAHGGNVFVVPHGSPIRDENKRIQEVDFTQLDALLEFLKGEDVILLLNGSPQNPYKIGTEEYESDLRSYLDLLIDHLADWGFDLNHFALYPHDEPGGIGWNAVNSLVEFGQVVKRINPKLMLYVDGGGEREMFEAMAPVIDIWTPSITMLREDTPEMRVIREDGGMLWSYDCVYAYARPVGANLKNISIIPQYRTAALFALRHDATGIGFWCYNIGESLWGRTLFEYPVVYEGQSGPVTSRRWEAIREGLEDFRILTALKQQSREGQLSEAVRDKIDHLLNVRLPNLVDPASDATVLGLGRSTIDQYLDAGELESFRIEMLDCVNALSTSGN
;
A
#
# COMPACT_ATOMS: atom_id res chain seq x y z
N SER A 1 -17.76 -25.60 18.95
CA SER A 1 -17.11 -24.68 18.00
C SER A 1 -17.15 -23.29 18.61
N SER A 2 -16.05 -22.56 18.61
CA SER A 2 -16.05 -21.12 18.90
C SER A 2 -16.47 -20.34 17.65
N ARG A 3 -17.03 -19.14 17.84
CA ARG A 3 -17.30 -18.15 16.80
C ARG A 3 -16.74 -16.82 17.31
N GLU A 4 -16.19 -16.03 16.41
CA GLU A 4 -15.61 -14.72 16.69
C GLU A 4 -16.33 -13.68 15.85
N THR A 5 -16.41 -12.45 16.33
CA THR A 5 -16.96 -11.30 15.61
C THR A 5 -15.88 -10.24 15.50
N TRP A 6 -15.66 -9.73 14.29
CA TRP A 6 -14.78 -8.59 14.05
C TRP A 6 -15.60 -7.30 14.16
N LEU A 7 -15.03 -6.29 14.80
CA LEU A 7 -15.62 -4.96 14.92
C LEU A 7 -14.63 -3.96 14.35
N ASP A 8 -15.05 -3.20 13.35
CA ASP A 8 -14.30 -2.06 12.84
C ASP A 8 -14.96 -0.77 13.34
N ILE A 9 -14.17 0.14 13.89
CA ILE A 9 -14.65 1.36 14.57
C ILE A 9 -13.93 2.56 13.99
N HIS A 10 -14.61 3.30 13.11
CA HIS A 10 -14.06 4.51 12.51
C HIS A 10 -14.15 5.69 13.48
N VAL A 11 -12.99 6.28 13.81
CA VAL A 11 -12.88 7.41 14.76
C VAL A 11 -12.37 8.71 14.13
N GLY A 12 -12.17 8.75 12.80
CA GLY A 12 -11.49 9.86 12.11
C GLY A 12 -12.13 11.24 12.31
N ASP A 13 -13.47 11.31 12.33
CA ASP A 13 -14.22 12.57 12.51
C ASP A 13 -14.72 12.78 13.96
N VAL A 14 -14.31 11.91 14.88
CA VAL A 14 -14.76 11.96 16.27
C VAL A 14 -13.99 13.03 17.03
N ILE A 15 -14.70 13.83 17.82
CA ILE A 15 -14.09 14.86 18.66
C ILE A 15 -13.14 14.20 19.67
N PRO A 16 -11.92 14.73 19.86
CA PRO A 16 -11.00 14.22 20.87
C PRO A 16 -11.59 14.13 22.28
N GLY A 17 -11.19 13.09 23.02
CA GLY A 17 -11.61 12.79 24.39
C GLY A 17 -12.07 11.34 24.57
N SER A 18 -12.68 11.07 25.72
CA SER A 18 -13.13 9.73 26.09
C SER A 18 -14.52 9.41 25.55
N HIS A 19 -14.64 8.23 24.93
CA HIS A 19 -15.88 7.71 24.34
C HIS A 19 -16.14 6.30 24.85
N THR A 20 -17.42 5.99 25.04
CA THR A 20 -17.86 4.65 25.45
C THR A 20 -18.80 4.08 24.39
N ILE A 21 -18.54 2.85 23.96
CA ILE A 21 -19.40 2.08 23.06
C ILE A 21 -19.92 0.87 23.81
N GLU A 22 -21.24 0.68 23.81
CA GLU A 22 -21.88 -0.53 24.33
C GLU A 22 -22.43 -1.39 23.19
N ILE A 23 -22.08 -2.67 23.21
CA ILE A 23 -22.48 -3.65 22.19
C ILE A 23 -23.23 -4.79 22.86
N ASP A 24 -24.46 -5.01 22.39
CA ASP A 24 -25.33 -6.08 22.87
C ASP A 24 -25.27 -7.28 21.90
N PHE A 25 -24.70 -8.40 22.35
CA PHE A 25 -24.72 -9.67 21.63
C PHE A 25 -25.90 -10.50 22.11
N GLN A 26 -26.87 -10.75 21.21
CA GLN A 26 -28.03 -11.59 21.49
C GLN A 26 -28.01 -12.85 20.63
N ALA A 27 -28.13 -14.02 21.27
CA ALA A 27 -28.23 -15.27 20.54
C ALA A 27 -29.55 -15.33 19.75
N ILE A 28 -29.49 -15.81 18.49
CA ILE A 28 -30.69 -16.04 17.69
C ILE A 28 -31.28 -17.40 18.08
N THR A 29 -32.12 -17.43 19.12
CA THR A 29 -32.79 -18.68 19.60
C THR A 29 -34.25 -18.77 19.16
N GLY A 30 -34.66 -18.01 18.13
CA GLY A 30 -36.05 -17.92 17.67
C GLY A 30 -36.98 -17.09 18.56
N THR A 31 -36.67 -16.96 19.85
CA THR A 31 -37.45 -16.19 20.86
C THR A 31 -36.72 -14.89 21.25
N GLY A 32 -37.46 -13.77 21.33
CA GLY A 32 -36.88 -12.47 21.74
C GLY A 32 -36.13 -11.69 20.65
N LEU A 33 -36.26 -12.09 19.38
CA LEU A 33 -35.85 -11.27 18.23
C LEU A 33 -36.84 -10.11 18.03
N VAL A 34 -36.38 -9.00 17.45
CA VAL A 34 -37.28 -8.02 16.82
C VAL A 34 -38.07 -8.76 15.73
N GLY A 35 -39.35 -9.06 16.00
CA GLY A 35 -40.22 -9.86 15.12
C GLY A 35 -40.34 -11.37 15.43
N GLY A 36 -39.79 -11.86 16.55
CA GLY A 36 -39.94 -13.27 16.97
C GLY A 36 -41.28 -13.60 17.66
N PRO A 37 -41.64 -14.89 17.83
CA PRO A 37 -42.89 -15.31 18.47
C PRO A 37 -42.97 -14.79 19.92
N SER A 38 -44.06 -14.09 20.25
CA SER A 38 -44.30 -13.47 21.55
C SER A 38 -44.86 -14.42 22.61
N ASN A 39 -44.56 -15.73 22.52
CA ASN A 39 -45.12 -16.73 23.43
C ASN A 39 -44.54 -16.50 24.86
N PRO A 40 -45.37 -16.26 25.89
CA PRO A 40 -44.92 -15.98 27.25
C PRO A 40 -44.17 -17.14 27.94
N HIS A 41 -44.18 -18.34 27.36
CA HIS A 41 -43.41 -19.49 27.87
C HIS A 41 -42.02 -19.65 27.23
N SER A 42 -41.62 -18.69 26.40
CA SER A 42 -40.31 -18.71 25.73
C SER A 42 -39.19 -18.31 26.69
N ALA A 43 -38.11 -19.09 26.74
CA ALA A 43 -36.87 -18.63 27.37
C ALA A 43 -36.35 -17.40 26.61
N SER A 44 -35.92 -16.37 27.35
CA SER A 44 -35.24 -15.21 26.76
C SER A 44 -33.92 -15.66 26.15
N ALA A 45 -33.63 -15.22 24.93
CA ALA A 45 -32.33 -15.48 24.31
C ALA A 45 -31.20 -14.99 25.24
N PRO A 46 -30.12 -15.78 25.41
CA PRO A 46 -28.92 -15.32 26.09
C PRO A 46 -28.43 -13.99 25.49
N LYS A 47 -28.11 -13.04 26.37
CA LYS A 47 -27.55 -11.73 26.02
C LYS A 47 -26.22 -11.53 26.74
N THR A 48 -25.25 -10.98 26.03
CA THR A 48 -23.97 -10.52 26.59
C THR A 48 -23.78 -9.07 26.20
N LYS A 49 -23.29 -8.25 27.13
CA LYS A 49 -22.92 -6.87 26.86
C LYS A 49 -21.40 -6.73 26.86
N VAL A 50 -20.87 -6.04 25.86
CA VAL A 50 -19.46 -5.63 25.81
C VAL A 50 -19.43 -4.11 25.86
N ARG A 51 -18.59 -3.57 26.74
CA ARG A 51 -18.34 -2.13 26.86
C ARG A 51 -16.91 -1.86 26.40
N ILE A 52 -16.75 -0.97 25.43
CA ILE A 52 -15.47 -0.55 24.87
C ILE A 52 -15.26 0.90 25.28
N GLU A 53 -14.12 1.20 25.90
CA GLU A 53 -13.68 2.55 26.19
C GLU A 53 -12.62 2.95 25.17
N LEU A 54 -12.79 4.12 24.55
CA LEU A 54 -11.87 4.67 23.57
C LEU A 54 -11.44 6.06 24.00
N GLU A 55 -10.14 6.34 23.96
CA GLU A 55 -9.60 7.68 24.09
C GLU A 55 -9.14 8.16 22.71
N VAL A 56 -9.81 9.18 22.17
CA VAL A 56 -9.45 9.80 20.89
C VAL A 56 -8.52 10.97 21.17
N LEU A 57 -7.26 10.85 20.79
CA LEU A 57 -6.27 11.91 21.02
C LEU A 57 -6.43 13.04 20.00
N PRO A 58 -6.18 14.32 20.38
CA PRO A 58 -6.22 15.46 19.46
C PRO A 58 -4.96 15.47 18.60
N PHE A 59 -4.91 14.57 17.63
CA PHE A 59 -3.75 14.35 16.76
C PHE A 59 -4.21 14.05 15.34
N THR A 60 -3.51 14.65 14.38
CA THR A 60 -3.74 14.40 12.96
C THR A 60 -2.54 13.64 12.41
N PRO A 61 -2.71 12.38 11.96
CA PRO A 61 -1.67 11.63 11.26
C PRO A 61 -1.27 12.35 9.96
N ALA A 62 -0.13 11.96 9.38
CA ALA A 62 0.26 12.44 8.05
C ALA A 62 -0.83 12.14 6.99
N SER A 63 -0.81 12.83 5.85
CA SER A 63 -1.76 12.57 4.75
C SER A 63 -1.68 11.12 4.27
N SER A 64 -2.72 10.65 3.57
CA SER A 64 -2.71 9.32 2.94
C SER A 64 -1.55 9.18 1.95
N GLY A 65 -1.20 10.22 1.20
CA GLY A 65 -0.04 10.21 0.28
C GLY A 65 1.34 10.18 0.94
N ALA A 66 1.44 10.22 2.27
CA ALA A 66 2.71 10.02 2.98
C ALA A 66 3.29 8.61 2.80
N ILE A 67 2.42 7.64 2.50
CA ILE A 67 2.79 6.27 2.11
C ILE A 67 1.97 5.85 0.90
N ARG A 68 2.62 5.17 -0.05
CA ARG A 68 1.97 4.61 -1.23
C ARG A 68 1.71 3.12 -1.05
N LEU A 69 0.48 2.67 -1.28
CA LEU A 69 0.11 1.27 -1.27
C LEU A 69 -0.23 0.82 -2.70
N CYS A 70 0.65 0.01 -3.29
CA CYS A 70 0.51 -0.52 -4.64
C CYS A 70 0.14 -2.01 -4.61
N MET A 71 -1.02 -2.36 -5.17
CA MET A 71 -1.46 -3.74 -5.30
C MET A 71 -2.11 -3.95 -6.65
N TRP A 72 -1.83 -5.08 -7.31
CA TRP A 72 -2.55 -5.44 -8.51
C TRP A 72 -3.97 -5.87 -8.15
N ALA A 73 -4.94 -5.32 -8.86
CA ALA A 73 -6.35 -5.53 -8.61
C ALA A 73 -7.13 -5.60 -9.92
N SER A 74 -8.17 -6.43 -9.92
CA SER A 74 -9.30 -6.24 -10.82
C SER A 74 -10.12 -5.07 -10.28
N LEU A 75 -10.20 -3.99 -11.05
CA LEU A 75 -10.81 -2.73 -10.63
C LEU A 75 -12.27 -2.64 -11.11
N ASP A 76 -13.19 -2.91 -10.19
CA ASP A 76 -14.60 -2.49 -10.27
C ASP A 76 -14.92 -1.51 -9.13
N GLU A 77 -16.11 -0.88 -9.17
CA GLU A 77 -16.49 0.14 -8.17
C GLU A 77 -16.35 -0.35 -6.71
N PRO A 78 -16.89 -1.53 -6.30
CA PRO A 78 -16.71 -2.01 -4.93
C PRO A 78 -15.25 -2.28 -4.56
N ALA A 79 -14.43 -2.79 -5.49
CA ALA A 79 -13.01 -2.99 -5.25
C ALA A 79 -12.26 -1.67 -5.05
N ILE A 80 -12.54 -0.65 -5.87
CA ILE A 80 -11.91 0.68 -5.75
C ILE A 80 -12.30 1.33 -4.42
N GLN A 81 -13.57 1.29 -4.05
CA GLN A 81 -14.05 1.86 -2.78
C GLN A 81 -13.40 1.19 -1.57
N ASP A 82 -13.28 -0.14 -1.57
CA ASP A 82 -12.62 -0.87 -0.49
C ASP A 82 -11.12 -0.58 -0.43
N LEU A 83 -10.44 -0.52 -1.58
CA LEU A 83 -9.04 -0.12 -1.68
C LEU A 83 -8.81 1.26 -1.06
N LEU A 84 -9.57 2.27 -1.48
CA LEU A 84 -9.48 3.64 -0.95
C LEU A 84 -9.73 3.67 0.57
N ALA A 85 -10.76 2.96 1.05
CA ALA A 85 -11.09 2.88 2.47
C ALA A 85 -9.97 2.25 3.33
N HIS A 86 -9.15 1.39 2.73
CA HIS A 86 -8.01 0.74 3.39
C HIS A 86 -6.65 1.41 3.11
N GLY A 87 -6.64 2.60 2.52
CA GLY A 87 -5.42 3.36 2.25
C GLY A 87 -4.70 2.96 0.96
N GLY A 88 -5.33 2.14 0.11
CA GLY A 88 -4.92 1.92 -1.27
C GLY A 88 -4.97 3.22 -2.05
N ASN A 89 -3.83 3.63 -2.60
CA ASN A 89 -3.69 4.92 -3.28
C ASN A 89 -2.75 4.86 -4.49
N VAL A 90 -2.45 3.65 -4.99
CA VAL A 90 -1.76 3.44 -6.25
C VAL A 90 -2.57 2.45 -7.07
N PHE A 91 -3.00 2.87 -8.26
CA PHE A 91 -3.90 2.10 -9.10
C PHE A 91 -3.24 1.80 -10.44
N VAL A 92 -3.10 0.50 -10.76
CA VAL A 92 -2.62 0.05 -12.06
C VAL A 92 -3.77 0.21 -13.07
N VAL A 93 -3.62 1.15 -14.00
CA VAL A 93 -4.69 1.57 -14.93
C VAL A 93 -4.24 1.42 -16.39
N PRO A 94 -5.17 1.25 -17.34
CA PRO A 94 -4.81 1.11 -18.76
C PRO A 94 -4.38 2.45 -19.37
N HIS A 95 -3.62 2.36 -20.46
CA HIS A 95 -3.42 3.48 -21.38
C HIS A 95 -4.69 3.79 -22.18
N GLY A 96 -4.86 5.07 -22.55
CA GLY A 96 -5.76 5.44 -23.65
C GLY A 96 -5.31 4.87 -24.99
N SER A 97 -6.26 4.60 -25.89
CA SER A 97 -6.01 4.01 -27.21
C SER A 97 -5.95 5.08 -28.30
N PRO A 98 -4.78 5.33 -28.94
CA PRO A 98 -4.67 6.37 -29.97
C PRO A 98 -5.47 6.04 -31.23
N ILE A 99 -6.27 6.98 -31.71
CA ILE A 99 -7.00 6.90 -32.99
C ILE A 99 -6.25 7.72 -34.01
N ARG A 100 -5.96 7.10 -35.16
CA ARG A 100 -5.03 7.63 -36.16
C ARG A 100 -5.69 7.84 -37.51
N ASP A 101 -5.21 8.85 -38.23
CA ASP A 101 -5.58 9.07 -39.63
C ASP A 101 -4.86 8.10 -40.59
N GLU A 102 -5.16 8.22 -41.89
CA GLU A 102 -4.55 7.43 -42.96
C GLU A 102 -3.01 7.58 -43.03
N ASN A 103 -2.47 8.69 -42.50
CA ASN A 103 -1.03 8.96 -42.43
C ASN A 103 -0.42 8.50 -41.09
N LYS A 104 -1.16 7.74 -40.29
CA LYS A 104 -0.79 7.23 -38.95
C LYS A 104 -0.60 8.30 -37.88
N ARG A 105 -1.03 9.55 -38.10
CA ARG A 105 -0.96 10.61 -37.10
C ARG A 105 -2.11 10.49 -36.12
N ILE A 106 -1.82 10.68 -34.82
CA ILE A 106 -2.85 10.73 -33.77
C ILE A 106 -3.77 11.92 -34.04
N GLN A 107 -5.07 11.65 -34.17
CA GLN A 107 -6.12 12.66 -34.27
C GLN A 107 -6.79 12.86 -32.91
N GLU A 108 -7.00 11.77 -32.17
CA GLU A 108 -7.58 11.74 -30.84
C GLU A 108 -7.08 10.49 -30.09
N VAL A 109 -7.34 10.42 -28.79
CA VAL A 109 -7.07 9.23 -27.97
C VAL A 109 -8.35 8.84 -27.26
N ASP A 110 -8.74 7.57 -27.39
CA ASP A 110 -9.88 7.01 -26.67
C ASP A 110 -9.46 6.67 -25.24
N PHE A 111 -9.91 7.48 -24.29
CA PHE A 111 -9.69 7.29 -22.85
C PHE A 111 -10.86 6.58 -22.14
N THR A 112 -11.85 6.04 -22.85
CA THR A 112 -13.09 5.52 -22.23
C THR A 112 -12.85 4.52 -21.08
N GLN A 113 -11.88 3.61 -21.23
CA GLN A 113 -11.54 2.64 -20.17
C GLN A 113 -10.84 3.29 -18.97
N LEU A 114 -10.03 4.32 -19.21
CA LEU A 114 -9.38 5.09 -18.16
C LEU A 114 -10.42 5.96 -17.43
N ASP A 115 -11.28 6.66 -18.17
CA ASP A 115 -12.33 7.53 -17.65
C ASP A 115 -13.28 6.82 -16.68
N ALA A 116 -13.64 5.57 -17.00
CA ALA A 116 -14.47 4.74 -16.14
C ALA A 116 -13.84 4.50 -14.75
N LEU A 117 -12.50 4.53 -14.65
CA LEU A 117 -11.78 4.41 -13.39
C LEU A 117 -11.58 5.79 -12.73
N LEU A 118 -11.28 6.83 -13.52
CA LEU A 118 -11.05 8.19 -13.02
C LEU A 118 -12.27 8.76 -12.30
N GLU A 119 -13.49 8.36 -12.69
CA GLU A 119 -14.72 8.77 -12.00
C GLU A 119 -14.70 8.47 -10.50
N PHE A 120 -14.11 7.33 -10.09
CA PHE A 120 -14.01 6.92 -8.70
C PHE A 120 -12.79 7.47 -7.97
N LEU A 121 -11.77 7.91 -8.71
CA LEU A 121 -10.48 8.34 -8.16
C LEU A 121 -10.36 9.87 -8.08
N LYS A 122 -11.25 10.61 -8.74
CA LYS A 122 -11.21 12.06 -8.81
C LYS A 122 -11.32 12.69 -7.41
N GLY A 123 -10.32 13.50 -7.06
CA GLY A 123 -10.26 14.21 -5.78
C GLY A 123 -9.54 13.44 -4.68
N GLU A 124 -9.17 12.18 -4.92
CA GLU A 124 -8.35 11.38 -4.03
C GLU A 124 -6.86 11.62 -4.29
N ASP A 125 -6.03 11.57 -3.23
CA ASP A 125 -4.56 11.63 -3.34
C ASP A 125 -4.01 10.26 -3.77
N VAL A 126 -4.06 9.99 -5.08
CA VAL A 126 -3.66 8.71 -5.67
C VAL A 126 -2.61 8.87 -6.76
N ILE A 127 -1.89 7.79 -7.05
CA ILE A 127 -1.01 7.67 -8.23
C ILE A 127 -1.61 6.66 -9.20
N LEU A 128 -1.77 7.09 -10.45
CA LEU A 128 -2.15 6.23 -11.57
C LEU A 128 -0.88 5.60 -12.16
N LEU A 129 -0.75 4.27 -12.12
CA LEU A 129 0.32 3.54 -12.79
C LEU A 129 -0.18 3.06 -14.16
N LEU A 130 0.23 3.75 -15.21
CA LEU A 130 -0.20 3.47 -16.59
C LEU A 130 0.53 2.21 -17.08
N ASN A 131 -0.20 1.10 -17.14
CA ASN A 131 0.37 -0.22 -17.38
C ASN A 131 0.65 -0.49 -18.86
N GLY A 132 1.86 -0.96 -19.14
CA GLY A 132 2.37 -1.21 -20.48
C GLY A 132 2.88 0.06 -21.16
N SER A 133 3.11 -0.03 -22.46
CA SER A 133 3.52 1.11 -23.28
C SER A 133 2.36 1.58 -24.16
N PRO A 134 2.23 2.89 -24.41
CA PRO A 134 1.23 3.38 -25.34
C PRO A 134 1.49 2.85 -26.75
N GLN A 135 0.41 2.59 -27.50
CA GLN A 135 0.52 2.03 -28.84
C GLN A 135 1.22 3.01 -29.80
N ASN A 136 2.37 2.61 -30.30
CA ASN A 136 3.16 3.39 -31.25
C ASN A 136 3.56 2.52 -32.45
N PRO A 137 3.21 2.91 -33.70
CA PRO A 137 3.47 2.10 -34.88
C PRO A 137 4.90 2.22 -35.41
N TYR A 138 5.71 3.12 -34.85
CA TYR A 138 7.08 3.38 -35.25
C TYR A 138 8.07 2.60 -34.38
N LYS A 139 9.30 2.45 -34.86
CA LYS A 139 10.36 1.79 -34.10
C LYS A 139 10.91 2.77 -33.07
N ILE A 140 11.09 2.31 -31.83
CA ILE A 140 11.75 3.09 -30.79
C ILE A 140 13.11 3.64 -31.26
N GLY A 141 13.39 4.89 -30.90
CA GLY A 141 14.62 5.60 -31.29
C GLY A 141 14.56 6.34 -32.63
N THR A 142 13.47 6.26 -33.40
CA THR A 142 13.30 7.12 -34.59
C THR A 142 12.62 8.46 -34.25
N GLU A 143 12.80 9.47 -35.10
CA GLU A 143 12.15 10.78 -34.93
C GLU A 143 10.62 10.66 -34.99
N GLU A 144 10.09 9.77 -35.83
CA GLU A 144 8.65 9.51 -35.92
C GLU A 144 8.10 8.90 -34.64
N TYR A 145 8.84 7.97 -34.01
CA TYR A 145 8.44 7.40 -32.72
C TYR A 145 8.38 8.47 -31.64
N GLU A 146 9.42 9.30 -31.53
CA GLU A 146 9.47 10.37 -30.52
C GLU A 146 8.38 11.42 -30.77
N SER A 147 8.17 11.84 -32.02
CA SER A 147 7.11 12.78 -32.35
C SER A 147 5.72 12.22 -32.03
N ASP A 148 5.50 10.93 -32.29
CA ASP A 148 4.22 10.29 -32.04
C ASP A 148 3.96 10.09 -30.55
N LEU A 149 4.97 9.64 -29.80
CA LEU A 149 4.90 9.52 -28.36
C LEU A 149 4.68 10.87 -27.68
N ARG A 150 5.31 11.95 -28.20
CA ARG A 150 5.07 13.32 -27.71
C ARG A 150 3.61 13.71 -27.86
N SER A 151 3.03 13.55 -29.04
CA SER A 151 1.61 13.85 -29.28
C SER A 151 0.69 13.06 -28.36
N TYR A 152 0.99 11.77 -28.13
CA TYR A 152 0.23 10.96 -27.18
C TYR A 152 0.34 11.48 -25.74
N LEU A 153 1.57 11.74 -25.27
CA LEU A 153 1.81 12.16 -23.89
C LEU A 153 1.25 13.54 -23.61
N ASP A 154 1.30 14.48 -24.57
CA ASP A 154 0.69 15.80 -24.44
C ASP A 154 -0.84 15.67 -24.26
N LEU A 155 -1.49 14.83 -25.08
CA LEU A 155 -2.94 14.55 -24.94
C LEU A 155 -3.29 13.84 -23.63
N LEU A 156 -2.46 12.89 -23.18
CA LEU A 156 -2.64 12.22 -21.89
C LEU A 156 -2.51 13.20 -20.71
N ILE A 157 -1.50 14.08 -20.74
CA ILE A 157 -1.26 15.08 -19.70
C ILE A 157 -2.45 16.04 -19.61
N ASP A 158 -2.88 16.59 -20.75
CA ASP A 158 -4.03 17.51 -20.80
C ASP A 158 -5.30 16.82 -20.29
N HIS A 159 -5.56 15.58 -20.73
CA HIS A 159 -6.70 14.80 -20.29
C HIS A 159 -6.69 14.53 -18.78
N LEU A 160 -5.57 14.04 -18.23
CA LEU A 160 -5.44 13.79 -16.79
C LEU A 160 -5.55 15.08 -15.97
N ALA A 161 -5.03 16.20 -16.48
CA ALA A 161 -5.16 17.50 -15.83
C ALA A 161 -6.62 17.98 -15.76
N ASP A 162 -7.43 17.75 -16.80
CA ASP A 162 -8.87 18.03 -16.79
C ASP A 162 -9.63 17.21 -15.73
N TRP A 163 -9.10 16.03 -15.39
CA TRP A 163 -9.59 15.18 -14.30
C TRP A 163 -9.02 15.56 -12.92
N GLY A 164 -8.06 16.47 -12.85
CA GLY A 164 -7.44 16.95 -11.61
C GLY A 164 -6.15 16.22 -11.21
N PHE A 165 -5.58 15.39 -12.09
CA PHE A 165 -4.33 14.68 -11.87
C PHE A 165 -3.18 15.42 -12.56
N ASP A 166 -2.23 15.93 -11.78
CA ASP A 166 -1.01 16.54 -12.32
C ASP A 166 0.11 15.50 -12.55
N LEU A 167 1.28 15.96 -12.99
CA LEU A 167 2.43 15.10 -13.28
C LEU A 167 2.97 14.31 -12.07
N ASN A 168 2.58 14.64 -10.84
CA ASN A 168 2.93 13.89 -9.63
C ASN A 168 1.92 12.78 -9.29
N HIS A 169 0.78 12.74 -9.98
CA HIS A 169 -0.30 11.79 -9.73
C HIS A 169 -0.37 10.66 -10.76
N PHE A 170 0.63 10.53 -11.64
CA PHE A 170 0.75 9.36 -12.50
C PHE A 170 2.19 9.05 -12.87
N ALA A 171 2.45 7.77 -13.14
CA ALA A 171 3.72 7.29 -13.66
C ALA A 171 3.48 6.26 -14.77
N LEU A 172 4.46 6.14 -15.68
CA LEU A 172 4.45 5.14 -16.73
C LEU A 172 5.05 3.84 -16.21
N TYR A 173 4.36 2.72 -16.44
CA TYR A 173 4.79 1.37 -16.05
C TYR A 173 4.93 0.46 -17.27
N PRO A 174 6.00 0.61 -18.08
CA PRO A 174 6.08 -0.02 -19.40
C PRO A 174 6.43 -1.52 -19.37
N HIS A 175 7.12 -1.99 -18.33
CA HIS A 175 7.59 -3.37 -18.20
C HIS A 175 7.47 -3.85 -16.75
N ASP A 176 6.97 -5.07 -16.59
CA ASP A 176 6.84 -5.80 -15.31
C ASP A 176 8.15 -6.53 -15.00
N GLU A 177 8.76 -6.24 -13.84
CA GLU A 177 10.01 -6.85 -13.34
C GLU A 177 11.14 -7.00 -14.40
N PRO A 178 11.54 -5.93 -15.12
CA PRO A 178 12.40 -6.03 -16.29
C PRO A 178 13.77 -6.67 -16.02
N GLY A 179 14.36 -6.46 -14.83
CA GLY A 179 15.64 -7.08 -14.48
C GLY A 179 15.55 -8.59 -14.22
N GLY A 180 14.39 -9.09 -13.79
CA GLY A 180 14.12 -10.54 -13.69
C GLY A 180 13.93 -11.21 -15.07
N ILE A 181 13.46 -10.45 -16.06
CA ILE A 181 13.33 -10.88 -17.46
C ILE A 181 14.69 -10.86 -18.18
N GLY A 182 15.52 -9.86 -17.86
CA GLY A 182 16.90 -9.73 -18.31
C GLY A 182 17.15 -8.54 -19.25
N TRP A 183 18.38 -8.43 -19.75
CA TRP A 183 18.90 -7.25 -20.46
C TRP A 183 18.05 -6.73 -21.63
N ASN A 184 17.31 -7.58 -22.34
CA ASN A 184 16.44 -7.11 -23.42
C ASN A 184 15.28 -6.24 -22.91
N ALA A 185 14.67 -6.61 -21.77
CA ALA A 185 13.61 -5.81 -21.15
C ALA A 185 14.18 -4.54 -20.54
N VAL A 186 15.32 -4.63 -19.85
CA VAL A 186 16.06 -3.48 -19.30
C VAL A 186 16.41 -2.48 -20.40
N ASN A 187 17.01 -2.92 -21.51
CA ASN A 187 17.37 -2.03 -22.62
C ASN A 187 16.14 -1.37 -23.24
N SER A 188 15.04 -2.12 -23.40
CA SER A 188 13.77 -1.59 -23.92
C SER A 188 13.20 -0.50 -23.01
N LEU A 189 13.19 -0.73 -21.69
CA LEU A 189 12.79 0.26 -20.68
C LEU A 189 13.69 1.50 -20.72
N VAL A 190 15.01 1.33 -20.79
CA VAL A 190 15.98 2.44 -20.84
C VAL A 190 15.80 3.28 -22.11
N GLU A 191 15.67 2.64 -23.28
CA GLU A 191 15.41 3.33 -24.54
C GLU A 191 14.09 4.12 -24.48
N PHE A 192 13.04 3.52 -23.90
CA PHE A 192 11.73 4.17 -23.73
C PHE A 192 11.84 5.38 -22.79
N GLY A 193 12.42 5.17 -21.61
CA GLY A 193 12.62 6.22 -20.61
C GLY A 193 13.44 7.39 -21.15
N GLN A 194 14.50 7.13 -21.93
CA GLN A 194 15.29 8.20 -22.54
C GLN A 194 14.49 9.06 -23.50
N VAL A 195 13.58 8.46 -24.29
CA VAL A 195 12.67 9.21 -25.17
C VAL A 195 11.69 10.03 -24.32
N VAL A 196 11.08 9.43 -23.30
CA VAL A 196 10.17 10.13 -22.38
C VAL A 196 10.84 11.32 -21.71
N LYS A 197 12.06 11.17 -21.18
CA LYS A 197 12.79 12.26 -20.52
C LYS A 197 13.18 13.39 -21.47
N ARG A 198 13.43 13.12 -22.76
CA ARG A 198 13.59 14.17 -23.79
C ARG A 198 12.29 14.88 -24.13
N ILE A 199 11.17 14.17 -24.08
CA ILE A 199 9.84 14.75 -24.32
C ILE A 199 9.44 15.66 -23.18
N ASN A 200 9.44 15.12 -21.96
CA ASN A 200 9.10 15.82 -20.73
C ASN A 200 9.83 15.15 -19.55
N PRO A 201 10.89 15.78 -18.99
CA PRO A 201 11.69 15.18 -17.92
C PRO A 201 10.93 15.02 -16.59
N LYS A 202 9.76 15.65 -16.44
CA LYS A 202 8.92 15.54 -15.24
C LYS A 202 7.99 14.33 -15.24
N LEU A 203 7.83 13.64 -16.38
CA LEU A 203 7.05 12.40 -16.41
C LEU A 203 7.78 11.31 -15.62
N MET A 204 7.06 10.70 -14.68
CA MET A 204 7.62 9.66 -13.83
C MET A 204 7.58 8.29 -14.51
N LEU A 205 8.64 7.51 -14.33
CA LEU A 205 8.69 6.10 -14.68
C LEU A 205 8.81 5.24 -13.42
N TYR A 206 8.02 4.19 -13.39
CA TYR A 206 7.99 3.20 -12.33
C TYR A 206 8.71 1.92 -12.79
N VAL A 207 9.45 1.31 -11.86
CA VAL A 207 9.99 -0.04 -12.03
C VAL A 207 9.86 -0.83 -10.74
N ASP A 208 9.58 -2.12 -10.87
CA ASP A 208 9.59 -3.10 -9.80
C ASP A 208 10.55 -4.26 -10.08
N GLY A 209 10.68 -5.12 -9.08
CA GLY A 209 11.48 -6.34 -9.17
C GLY A 209 12.96 -6.14 -8.85
N GLY A 210 13.74 -7.16 -9.24
CA GLY A 210 15.19 -7.23 -9.00
C GLY A 210 16.01 -7.12 -10.28
N GLY A 211 17.33 -7.23 -10.15
CA GLY A 211 18.27 -7.21 -11.27
C GLY A 211 19.71 -7.28 -10.77
N GLU A 212 20.65 -7.33 -11.70
CA GLU A 212 22.07 -7.15 -11.39
C GLU A 212 22.38 -5.65 -11.26
N ARG A 213 23.41 -5.29 -10.49
CA ARG A 213 23.86 -3.90 -10.30
C ARG A 213 23.91 -3.11 -11.61
N GLU A 214 24.52 -3.65 -12.66
CA GLU A 214 24.69 -2.96 -13.95
C GLU A 214 23.33 -2.66 -14.62
N MET A 215 22.30 -3.47 -14.37
CA MET A 215 20.95 -3.20 -14.87
C MET A 215 20.33 -2.00 -14.13
N PHE A 216 20.50 -1.94 -12.80
CA PHE A 216 20.06 -0.78 -12.01
C PHE A 216 20.78 0.50 -12.45
N GLU A 217 22.10 0.43 -12.66
CA GLU A 217 22.88 1.57 -13.16
C GLU A 217 22.40 2.04 -14.55
N ALA A 218 21.99 1.12 -15.42
CA ALA A 218 21.45 1.46 -16.73
C ALA A 218 20.07 2.14 -16.65
N MET A 219 19.22 1.70 -15.71
CA MET A 219 17.87 2.24 -15.51
C MET A 219 17.84 3.56 -14.74
N ALA A 220 18.80 3.81 -13.85
CA ALA A 220 18.79 4.97 -12.96
C ALA A 220 18.56 6.33 -13.64
N PRO A 221 19.18 6.65 -14.80
CA PRO A 221 18.94 7.94 -15.45
C PRO A 221 17.50 8.21 -15.90
N VAL A 222 16.61 7.21 -15.89
CA VAL A 222 15.25 7.34 -16.41
C VAL A 222 14.16 6.96 -15.42
N ILE A 223 14.47 6.32 -14.30
CA ILE A 223 13.50 5.86 -13.30
C ILE A 223 13.29 6.91 -12.22
N ASP A 224 12.05 7.06 -11.76
CA ASP A 224 11.70 7.99 -10.68
C ASP A 224 11.08 7.26 -9.48
N ILE A 225 10.50 6.07 -9.70
CA ILE A 225 9.90 5.24 -8.65
C ILE A 225 10.52 3.84 -8.69
N TRP A 226 11.27 3.52 -7.65
CA TRP A 226 11.92 2.23 -7.46
C TRP A 226 11.12 1.37 -6.50
N THR A 227 10.78 0.15 -6.91
CA THR A 227 9.99 -0.78 -6.10
C THR A 227 10.66 -2.15 -6.00
N PRO A 228 11.82 -2.25 -5.32
CA PRO A 228 12.48 -3.54 -5.08
C PRO A 228 11.66 -4.43 -4.15
N SER A 229 12.10 -5.68 -3.99
CA SER A 229 11.51 -6.56 -2.98
C SER A 229 11.63 -5.93 -1.59
N ILE A 230 10.59 -6.06 -0.75
CA ILE A 230 10.60 -5.53 0.61
C ILE A 230 11.82 -6.02 1.40
N THR A 231 12.28 -7.25 1.18
CA THR A 231 13.46 -7.76 1.89
C THR A 231 14.76 -7.04 1.51
N MET A 232 14.84 -6.43 0.33
CA MET A 232 16.01 -5.68 -0.12
C MET A 232 16.14 -4.33 0.59
N LEU A 233 15.07 -3.78 1.18
CA LEU A 233 15.12 -2.46 1.83
C LEU A 233 16.17 -2.37 2.95
N ARG A 234 16.46 -3.48 3.65
CA ARG A 234 17.51 -3.54 4.68
C ARG A 234 18.91 -3.81 4.15
N GLU A 235 19.02 -4.24 2.91
CA GLU A 235 20.28 -4.73 2.35
C GLU A 235 21.22 -3.57 2.02
N ASP A 236 22.50 -3.73 2.36
CA ASP A 236 23.60 -2.87 1.89
C ASP A 236 24.31 -3.54 0.70
N THR A 237 23.53 -3.84 -0.33
CA THR A 237 24.02 -4.44 -1.58
C THR A 237 24.44 -3.35 -2.58
N PRO A 238 25.36 -3.65 -3.52
CA PRO A 238 25.67 -2.74 -4.62
C PRO A 238 24.42 -2.24 -5.38
N GLU A 239 23.43 -3.10 -5.59
CA GLU A 239 22.16 -2.82 -6.24
C GLU A 239 21.36 -1.76 -5.46
N MET A 240 21.14 -1.99 -4.16
CA MET A 240 20.39 -1.06 -3.33
C MET A 240 21.13 0.28 -3.11
N ARG A 241 22.46 0.31 -3.22
CA ARG A 241 23.21 1.58 -3.22
C ARG A 241 22.88 2.43 -4.45
N VAL A 242 22.78 1.82 -5.64
CA VAL A 242 22.35 2.55 -6.86
C VAL A 242 20.98 3.19 -6.64
N ILE A 243 20.01 2.40 -6.15
CA ILE A 243 18.64 2.88 -5.90
C ILE A 243 18.62 4.04 -4.89
N ARG A 244 19.36 3.93 -3.79
CA ARG A 244 19.38 4.98 -2.75
C ARG A 244 20.16 6.23 -3.16
N GLU A 245 21.19 6.10 -4.00
CA GLU A 245 22.01 7.21 -4.49
C GLU A 245 21.34 8.00 -5.62
N ASP A 246 20.50 7.34 -6.43
CA ASP A 246 19.74 7.96 -7.52
C ASP A 246 18.78 9.06 -7.03
N GLY A 247 18.18 8.86 -5.86
CA GLY A 247 17.35 9.87 -5.18
C GLY A 247 15.89 9.93 -5.64
N GLY A 248 15.44 8.98 -6.47
CA GLY A 248 14.02 8.76 -6.76
C GLY A 248 13.21 8.30 -5.53
N MET A 249 11.89 8.16 -5.72
CA MET A 249 11.02 7.58 -4.71
C MET A 249 11.36 6.11 -4.50
N LEU A 250 11.51 5.71 -3.25
CA LEU A 250 11.73 4.31 -2.86
C LEU A 250 10.45 3.74 -2.27
N TRP A 251 9.84 2.81 -2.98
CA TRP A 251 8.77 1.96 -2.47
C TRP A 251 9.33 0.55 -2.23
N SER A 252 8.44 -0.40 -1.97
CA SER A 252 8.80 -1.80 -1.87
C SER A 252 7.61 -2.67 -2.25
N TYR A 253 7.90 -3.92 -2.56
CA TYR A 253 6.89 -4.86 -3.00
C TYR A 253 7.17 -6.25 -2.44
N ASP A 254 6.11 -6.97 -2.04
CA ASP A 254 6.22 -8.33 -1.55
C ASP A 254 5.38 -9.31 -2.37
N CYS A 255 6.06 -10.09 -3.21
CA CYS A 255 5.55 -11.28 -3.90
C CYS A 255 6.15 -12.59 -3.36
N VAL A 256 7.22 -12.50 -2.56
CA VAL A 256 7.97 -13.66 -2.07
C VAL A 256 7.39 -14.17 -0.76
N TYR A 257 6.72 -13.29 0.00
CA TYR A 257 6.15 -13.53 1.31
C TYR A 257 7.18 -14.22 2.20
N ALA A 258 8.27 -13.52 2.50
CA ALA A 258 9.45 -14.12 3.13
C ALA A 258 9.11 -14.79 4.48
N TYR A 259 8.14 -14.25 5.22
CA TYR A 259 7.63 -14.82 6.47
C TYR A 259 6.76 -16.07 6.29
N ALA A 260 6.37 -16.38 5.06
CA ALA A 260 5.68 -17.62 4.70
C ALA A 260 6.63 -18.79 4.46
N ARG A 261 7.95 -18.63 4.57
CA ARG A 261 8.88 -19.74 4.35
C ARG A 261 8.83 -20.78 5.50
N PRO A 262 8.95 -22.09 5.19
CA PRO A 262 8.98 -22.72 3.87
C PRO A 262 7.59 -23.06 3.31
N VAL A 263 6.51 -22.60 3.94
CA VAL A 263 5.10 -22.90 3.61
C VAL A 263 4.73 -22.40 2.19
N GLY A 264 5.43 -21.37 1.69
CA GLY A 264 5.26 -20.86 0.34
C GLY A 264 3.95 -20.08 0.20
N ALA A 265 3.25 -20.24 -0.92
CA ALA A 265 2.07 -19.44 -1.26
C ALA A 265 0.78 -19.76 -0.46
N ASN A 266 0.87 -20.53 0.64
CA ASN A 266 -0.25 -20.78 1.56
C ASN A 266 -0.22 -19.76 2.70
N LEU A 267 -0.77 -18.58 2.42
CA LEU A 267 -0.67 -17.39 3.25
C LEU A 267 -1.77 -17.28 4.32
N LYS A 268 -2.81 -18.11 4.29
CA LYS A 268 -3.84 -18.09 5.36
C LYS A 268 -3.32 -18.61 6.68
N ASN A 269 -2.26 -19.41 6.64
CA ASN A 269 -1.66 -20.02 7.82
C ASN A 269 -0.32 -19.38 8.20
N ILE A 270 -0.03 -18.13 7.85
CA ILE A 270 1.20 -17.44 8.29
C ILE A 270 0.89 -16.42 9.38
N SER A 271 1.93 -15.94 10.06
CA SER A 271 1.75 -14.87 11.04
C SER A 271 1.44 -13.55 10.35
N ILE A 272 0.33 -12.92 10.74
CA ILE A 272 -0.16 -11.69 10.13
C ILE A 272 0.71 -10.49 10.55
N ILE A 273 1.26 -10.52 11.76
CA ILE A 273 2.00 -9.40 12.33
C ILE A 273 3.29 -9.08 11.56
N PRO A 274 4.24 -10.03 11.43
CA PRO A 274 5.48 -9.78 10.70
C PRO A 274 5.23 -9.57 9.19
N GLN A 275 4.26 -10.26 8.61
CA GLN A 275 4.04 -10.21 7.15
C GLN A 275 3.26 -8.98 6.68
N TYR A 276 2.23 -8.57 7.41
CA TYR A 276 1.30 -7.54 6.95
C TYR A 276 1.29 -6.34 7.88
N ARG A 277 1.11 -6.56 9.19
CA ARG A 277 0.87 -5.49 10.16
C ARG A 277 2.04 -4.52 10.32
N THR A 278 3.25 -5.01 10.13
CA THR A 278 4.50 -4.25 10.31
C THR A 278 5.21 -3.92 9.00
N ALA A 279 4.67 -4.32 7.84
CA ALA A 279 5.30 -4.09 6.54
C ALA A 279 5.56 -2.60 6.27
N ALA A 280 4.56 -1.74 6.55
CA ALA A 280 4.72 -0.29 6.44
C ALA A 280 5.78 0.26 7.42
N LEU A 281 5.79 -0.24 8.66
CA LEU A 281 6.78 0.17 9.68
C LEU A 281 8.21 -0.22 9.28
N PHE A 282 8.37 -1.40 8.67
CA PHE A 282 9.63 -1.84 8.09
C PHE A 282 10.05 -0.94 6.92
N ALA A 283 9.13 -0.56 6.05
CA ALA A 283 9.41 0.40 4.98
C ALA A 283 9.84 1.77 5.52
N LEU A 284 9.13 2.32 6.53
CA LEU A 284 9.48 3.58 7.18
C LEU A 284 10.90 3.55 7.76
N ARG A 285 11.25 2.44 8.41
CA ARG A 285 12.56 2.23 9.02
C ARG A 285 13.69 2.35 8.00
N HIS A 286 13.44 1.97 6.75
CA HIS A 286 14.42 1.99 5.67
C HIS A 286 14.19 3.15 4.69
N ASP A 287 13.53 4.21 5.16
CA ASP A 287 13.22 5.45 4.43
C ASP A 287 12.46 5.23 3.11
N ALA A 288 11.73 4.12 2.99
CA ALA A 288 10.80 3.90 1.90
C ALA A 288 9.45 4.59 2.19
N THR A 289 8.84 5.13 1.14
CA THR A 289 7.56 5.85 1.18
C THR A 289 6.45 5.06 0.49
N GLY A 290 6.63 3.77 0.29
CA GLY A 290 5.62 2.90 -0.29
C GLY A 290 5.85 1.43 -0.02
N ILE A 291 4.75 0.68 -0.01
CA ILE A 291 4.72 -0.78 0.07
C ILE A 291 3.75 -1.33 -0.96
N GLY A 292 3.86 -2.62 -1.23
CA GLY A 292 2.95 -3.31 -2.12
C GLY A 292 2.97 -4.81 -1.90
N PHE A 293 1.93 -5.47 -2.37
CA PHE A 293 1.78 -6.92 -2.33
C PHE A 293 1.23 -7.41 -3.67
N TRP A 294 1.53 -8.65 -4.04
CA TRP A 294 1.18 -9.16 -5.38
C TRP A 294 -0.25 -8.88 -5.79
N CYS A 295 -1.25 -9.25 -5.00
CA CYS A 295 -2.59 -8.89 -5.42
C CYS A 295 -3.58 -8.66 -4.29
N TYR A 296 -4.52 -7.78 -4.61
CA TYR A 296 -5.70 -7.48 -3.83
C TYR A 296 -6.75 -8.59 -3.98
N ASN A 297 -7.24 -8.81 -5.19
CA ASN A 297 -8.35 -9.71 -5.51
C ASN A 297 -8.14 -10.61 -6.75
N ILE A 298 -6.94 -10.65 -7.34
CA ILE A 298 -6.65 -11.43 -8.55
C ILE A 298 -6.25 -12.86 -8.19
N GLY A 299 -7.06 -13.85 -8.57
CA GLY A 299 -6.73 -15.26 -8.41
C GLY A 299 -7.93 -16.17 -8.28
N GLU A 300 -7.69 -17.38 -7.77
CA GLU A 300 -8.76 -18.33 -7.42
C GLU A 300 -9.48 -17.89 -6.13
N SER A 301 -10.73 -18.33 -5.96
CA SER A 301 -11.52 -17.99 -4.78
C SER A 301 -10.93 -18.49 -3.48
N LEU A 302 -10.74 -17.55 -2.54
CA LEU A 302 -10.15 -17.83 -1.24
C LEU A 302 -11.09 -18.55 -0.28
N TRP A 303 -12.39 -18.62 -0.56
CA TRP A 303 -13.31 -19.45 0.22
C TRP A 303 -12.97 -20.94 0.14
N GLY A 304 -12.33 -21.35 -0.96
CA GLY A 304 -11.83 -22.70 -1.18
C GLY A 304 -10.39 -22.90 -0.71
N ARG A 305 -9.93 -24.14 -0.92
CA ARG A 305 -8.49 -24.43 -0.95
C ARG A 305 -7.97 -24.07 -2.33
N THR A 306 -6.95 -23.24 -2.38
CA THR A 306 -6.32 -22.77 -3.62
C THR A 306 -4.83 -23.12 -3.58
N LEU A 307 -4.19 -23.14 -4.74
CA LEU A 307 -2.74 -23.34 -4.80
C LEU A 307 -1.95 -22.10 -4.31
N PHE A 308 -2.48 -20.91 -4.60
CA PHE A 308 -1.86 -19.63 -4.32
C PHE A 308 -2.83 -18.72 -3.58
N GLU A 309 -2.59 -18.47 -2.29
CA GLU A 309 -3.46 -17.69 -1.42
C GLU A 309 -3.03 -16.21 -1.36
N TYR A 310 -2.63 -15.65 -2.50
CA TYR A 310 -2.11 -14.30 -2.62
C TYR A 310 -3.13 -13.18 -2.38
N PRO A 311 -4.38 -13.25 -2.90
CA PRO A 311 -5.36 -12.20 -2.65
C PRO A 311 -5.52 -11.93 -1.16
N VAL A 312 -5.77 -10.67 -0.78
CA VAL A 312 -5.95 -10.29 0.64
C VAL A 312 -7.41 -10.12 1.02
N VAL A 313 -8.33 -10.14 0.06
CA VAL A 313 -9.78 -10.15 0.29
C VAL A 313 -10.45 -11.40 -0.28
N TYR A 314 -11.66 -11.68 0.20
CA TYR A 314 -12.51 -12.76 -0.30
C TYR A 314 -13.61 -12.20 -1.19
N GLU A 315 -14.14 -13.00 -2.12
CA GLU A 315 -15.28 -12.55 -2.92
C GLU A 315 -16.56 -12.46 -2.07
N GLY A 316 -17.34 -11.40 -2.22
CA GLY A 316 -18.65 -11.25 -1.60
C GLY A 316 -19.75 -10.98 -2.64
N GLN A 317 -21.00 -11.01 -2.17
CA GLN A 317 -22.16 -10.80 -3.05
C GLN A 317 -22.33 -9.35 -3.50
N SER A 318 -21.89 -8.39 -2.68
CA SER A 318 -22.06 -6.95 -2.89
C SER A 318 -20.74 -6.19 -2.97
N GLY A 319 -19.63 -6.91 -3.08
CA GLY A 319 -18.28 -6.36 -2.96
C GLY A 319 -17.35 -7.32 -2.22
N PRO A 320 -16.08 -6.93 -2.06
CA PRO A 320 -15.07 -7.71 -1.35
C PRO A 320 -15.46 -7.93 0.12
N VAL A 321 -15.12 -9.10 0.66
CA VAL A 321 -15.18 -9.38 2.10
C VAL A 321 -13.77 -9.24 2.65
N THR A 322 -13.58 -8.26 3.54
CA THR A 322 -12.29 -7.99 4.19
C THR A 322 -11.74 -9.22 4.90
N SER A 323 -10.40 -9.27 5.04
CA SER A 323 -9.72 -10.30 5.81
C SER A 323 -8.84 -9.68 6.87
N ARG A 324 -8.47 -10.46 7.89
CA ARG A 324 -7.50 -10.03 8.91
C ARG A 324 -6.16 -9.57 8.34
N ARG A 325 -5.77 -10.08 7.16
CA ARG A 325 -4.54 -9.65 6.48
C ARG A 325 -4.71 -8.24 5.90
N TRP A 326 -5.90 -7.94 5.38
CA TRP A 326 -6.22 -6.66 4.79
C TRP A 326 -6.34 -5.56 5.84
N GLU A 327 -7.05 -5.86 6.94
CA GLU A 327 -7.10 -4.96 8.11
C GLU A 327 -5.70 -4.72 8.70
N ALA A 328 -4.86 -5.76 8.76
CA ALA A 328 -3.49 -5.59 9.24
C ALA A 328 -2.66 -4.66 8.34
N ILE A 329 -2.84 -4.70 7.02
CA ILE A 329 -2.20 -3.75 6.10
C ILE A 329 -2.69 -2.33 6.41
N ARG A 330 -4.01 -2.11 6.47
CA ARG A 330 -4.63 -0.81 6.78
C ARG A 330 -4.10 -0.22 8.09
N GLU A 331 -4.14 -0.97 9.18
CA GLU A 331 -3.64 -0.52 10.47
C GLU A 331 -2.11 -0.23 10.46
N GLY A 332 -1.34 -0.99 9.67
CA GLY A 332 0.08 -0.73 9.45
C GLY A 332 0.34 0.62 8.77
N LEU A 333 -0.47 0.96 7.77
CA LEU A 333 -0.41 2.25 7.07
C LEU A 333 -0.82 3.40 8.00
N GLU A 334 -1.80 3.20 8.87
CA GLU A 334 -2.21 4.18 9.89
C GLU A 334 -1.06 4.47 10.88
N ASP A 335 -0.41 3.43 11.42
CA ASP A 335 0.74 3.60 12.30
C ASP A 335 1.92 4.30 11.57
N PHE A 336 2.17 3.97 10.29
CA PHE A 336 3.17 4.67 9.47
C PHE A 336 2.90 6.18 9.43
N ARG A 337 1.64 6.57 9.18
CA ARG A 337 1.24 7.98 9.06
C ARG A 337 1.37 8.70 10.39
N ILE A 338 1.12 8.02 11.52
CA ILE A 338 1.36 8.56 12.86
C ILE A 338 2.86 8.82 13.05
N LEU A 339 3.71 7.81 12.84
CA LEU A 339 5.16 7.94 13.01
C LEU A 339 5.77 8.99 12.08
N THR A 340 5.25 9.12 10.86
CA THR A 340 5.69 10.15 9.90
C THR A 340 5.37 11.56 10.41
N ALA A 341 4.15 11.77 10.92
CA ALA A 341 3.80 13.04 11.55
C ALA A 341 4.64 13.33 12.80
N LEU A 342 4.92 12.32 13.64
CA LEU A 342 5.83 12.46 14.79
C LEU A 342 7.25 12.85 14.35
N LYS A 343 7.81 12.17 13.33
CA LYS A 343 9.13 12.45 12.74
C LYS A 343 9.20 13.89 12.22
N GLN A 344 8.15 14.37 11.54
CA GLN A 344 8.07 15.75 11.06
C GLN A 344 8.03 16.76 12.21
N GLN A 345 7.17 16.54 13.22
CA GLN A 345 7.07 17.43 14.38
C GLN A 345 8.37 17.49 15.20
N SER A 346 9.11 16.38 15.32
CA SER A 346 10.43 16.38 15.99
C SER A 346 11.45 17.29 15.28
N ARG A 347 11.39 17.34 13.94
CA ARG A 347 12.31 18.12 13.10
C ARG A 347 11.94 19.61 13.03
N GLU A 348 10.66 19.90 12.85
CA GLU A 348 10.16 21.25 12.51
C GLU A 348 9.56 21.98 13.72
N GLY A 349 9.08 21.24 14.72
CA GLY A 349 8.37 21.78 15.87
C GLY A 349 9.27 22.37 16.96
N GLN A 350 8.75 23.40 17.64
CA GLN A 350 9.29 23.85 18.92
C GLN A 350 8.80 22.90 20.03
N LEU A 351 9.46 21.74 20.12
CA LEU A 351 9.18 20.76 21.16
C LEU A 351 10.12 20.95 22.35
N SER A 352 9.64 20.60 23.55
CA SER A 352 10.54 20.43 24.69
C SER A 352 11.53 19.29 24.42
N GLU A 353 12.73 19.39 25.00
CA GLU A 353 13.78 18.37 24.87
C GLU A 353 13.26 16.98 25.26
N ALA A 354 12.50 16.88 26.35
CA ALA A 354 11.93 15.62 26.81
C ALA A 354 10.96 14.97 25.82
N VAL A 355 10.15 15.77 25.09
CA VAL A 355 9.23 15.22 24.08
C VAL A 355 10.00 14.78 22.84
N ARG A 356 10.99 15.57 22.43
CA ARG A 356 11.89 15.23 21.31
C ARG A 356 12.62 13.91 21.59
N ASP A 357 13.20 13.76 22.77
CA ASP A 357 13.90 12.53 23.18
C ASP A 357 13.00 11.29 23.15
N LYS A 358 11.73 11.43 23.55
CA LYS A 358 10.75 10.34 23.46
C LYS A 358 10.47 9.93 22.01
N ILE A 359 10.24 10.89 21.13
CA ILE A 359 10.00 10.62 19.70
C ILE A 359 11.26 10.01 19.06
N ASP A 360 12.44 10.54 19.39
CA ASP A 360 13.71 10.03 18.86
C ASP A 360 14.00 8.61 19.38
N HIS A 361 13.65 8.30 20.63
CA HIS A 361 13.73 6.94 21.17
C HIS A 361 12.77 5.98 20.44
N LEU A 362 11.51 6.39 20.24
CA LEU A 362 10.53 5.59 19.51
C LEU A 362 11.02 5.26 18.09
N LEU A 363 11.52 6.27 17.35
CA LEU A 363 11.93 6.12 15.96
C LEU A 363 13.28 5.41 15.80
N ASN A 364 14.27 5.73 16.64
CA ASN A 364 15.65 5.28 16.46
C ASN A 364 16.05 4.09 17.34
N VAL A 365 15.22 3.71 18.31
CA VAL A 365 15.47 2.56 19.20
C VAL A 365 14.34 1.54 19.09
N ARG A 366 13.08 1.95 19.33
CA ARG A 366 11.97 1.00 19.45
C ARG A 366 11.52 0.44 18.12
N LEU A 367 11.38 1.29 17.09
CA LEU A 367 11.06 0.84 15.74
C LEU A 367 12.08 -0.18 15.20
N PRO A 368 13.41 0.07 15.25
CA PRO A 368 14.41 -0.95 14.97
C PRO A 368 14.19 -2.27 15.70
N ASN A 369 14.04 -2.21 17.03
CA ASN A 369 13.92 -3.39 17.87
C ASN A 369 12.63 -4.18 17.61
N LEU A 370 11.59 -3.53 17.08
CA LEU A 370 10.34 -4.17 16.70
C LEU A 370 10.49 -4.99 15.40
N VAL A 371 11.08 -4.40 14.35
CA VAL A 371 10.98 -4.97 12.99
C VAL A 371 12.24 -5.71 12.53
N ASP A 372 13.43 -5.36 13.04
CA ASP A 372 14.67 -6.00 12.60
C ASP A 372 14.82 -7.46 13.03
N PRO A 373 14.50 -7.85 14.29
CA PRO A 373 14.78 -9.21 14.74
C PRO A 373 14.03 -10.29 13.96
N ALA A 374 12.76 -10.05 13.61
CA ALA A 374 11.96 -10.95 12.78
C ALA A 374 12.50 -11.01 11.34
N SER A 375 12.95 -9.88 10.80
CA SER A 375 13.58 -9.80 9.47
C SER A 375 14.91 -10.57 9.44
N ASP A 376 15.77 -10.37 10.44
CA ASP A 376 17.05 -11.07 10.62
C ASP A 376 16.83 -12.58 10.71
N ALA A 377 15.85 -13.01 11.50
CA ALA A 377 15.47 -14.42 11.62
C ALA A 377 15.05 -15.01 10.26
N THR A 378 14.31 -14.24 9.46
CA THR A 378 13.87 -14.65 8.12
C THR A 378 15.04 -14.77 7.14
N VAL A 379 15.99 -13.81 7.17
CA VAL A 379 17.21 -13.84 6.35
C VAL A 379 18.10 -15.03 6.70
N LEU A 380 18.20 -15.37 7.99
CA LEU A 380 18.93 -16.54 8.47
C LEU A 380 18.21 -17.87 8.15
N GLY A 381 17.00 -17.82 7.59
CA GLY A 381 16.20 -19.01 7.28
C GLY A 381 15.69 -19.72 8.54
N LEU A 382 15.51 -19.00 9.65
CA LEU A 382 14.99 -19.59 10.88
C LEU A 382 13.54 -20.02 10.71
N GLY A 383 13.14 -21.02 11.49
CA GLY A 383 11.78 -21.53 11.46
C GLY A 383 10.77 -20.49 11.94
N ARG A 384 9.54 -20.57 11.42
CA ARG A 384 8.43 -19.69 11.77
C ARG A 384 8.25 -19.49 13.27
N SER A 385 8.34 -20.54 14.08
CA SER A 385 8.18 -20.43 15.54
C SER A 385 9.17 -19.43 16.18
N THR A 386 10.35 -19.28 15.58
CA THR A 386 11.37 -18.33 16.03
C THR A 386 11.06 -16.91 15.55
N ILE A 387 10.62 -16.75 14.31
CA ILE A 387 10.16 -15.46 13.78
C ILE A 387 8.99 -14.92 14.62
N ASP A 388 8.00 -15.77 14.89
CA ASP A 388 6.81 -15.43 15.67
C ASP A 388 7.14 -15.07 17.14
N GLN A 389 8.30 -15.50 17.67
CA GLN A 389 8.77 -15.11 19.01
C GLN A 389 9.44 -13.74 19.03
N TYR A 390 10.00 -13.30 17.90
CA TYR A 390 10.64 -11.98 17.80
C TYR A 390 9.63 -10.86 17.59
N LEU A 391 8.46 -11.18 17.01
CA LEU A 391 7.44 -10.20 16.69
C LEU A 391 6.04 -10.80 16.89
N ASP A 392 5.53 -10.66 18.10
CA ASP A 392 4.20 -11.09 18.50
C ASP A 392 3.28 -9.90 18.79
N ALA A 393 2.05 -10.20 19.21
CA ALA A 393 1.03 -9.19 19.52
C ALA A 393 1.42 -8.31 20.71
N GLY A 394 2.13 -8.86 21.71
CA GLY A 394 2.54 -8.12 22.90
C GLY A 394 3.63 -7.10 22.59
N GLU A 395 4.62 -7.47 21.77
CA GLU A 395 5.66 -6.53 21.33
C GLU A 395 5.08 -5.39 20.47
N LEU A 396 4.18 -5.71 19.53
CA LEU A 396 3.49 -4.69 18.74
C LEU A 396 2.62 -3.77 19.62
N GLU A 397 1.86 -4.34 20.57
CA GLU A 397 1.04 -3.57 21.50
C GLU A 397 1.90 -2.63 22.36
N SER A 398 3.01 -3.13 22.91
CA SER A 398 3.96 -2.32 23.68
C SER A 398 4.52 -1.16 22.86
N PHE A 399 4.89 -1.40 21.59
CA PHE A 399 5.33 -0.35 20.68
C PHE A 399 4.23 0.70 20.43
N ARG A 400 3.00 0.27 20.18
CA ARG A 400 1.88 1.18 19.91
C ARG A 400 1.50 2.01 21.13
N ILE A 401 1.58 1.45 22.34
CA ILE A 401 1.40 2.21 23.59
C ILE A 401 2.43 3.35 23.66
N GLU A 402 3.71 3.05 23.41
CA GLU A 402 4.76 4.07 23.43
C GLU A 402 4.59 5.12 22.33
N MET A 403 4.10 4.71 21.15
CA MET A 403 3.74 5.64 20.07
C MET A 403 2.62 6.59 20.49
N LEU A 404 1.55 6.07 21.10
CA LEU A 404 0.44 6.89 21.59
C LEU A 404 0.85 7.78 22.78
N ASP A 405 1.80 7.35 23.61
CA ASP A 405 2.40 8.19 24.65
C ASP A 405 3.16 9.39 24.05
N CYS A 406 3.84 9.20 22.92
CA CYS A 406 4.47 10.30 22.18
C CYS A 406 3.43 11.27 21.63
N VAL A 407 2.33 10.75 21.05
CA VAL A 407 1.22 11.56 20.57
C VAL A 407 0.62 12.39 21.71
N ASN A 408 0.32 11.77 22.85
CA ASN A 408 -0.24 12.45 24.01
C ASN A 408 0.72 13.52 24.60
N ALA A 409 2.03 13.24 24.60
CA ALA A 409 3.04 14.20 25.05
C ALA A 409 3.10 15.45 24.16
N LEU A 410 2.86 15.31 22.85
CA LEU A 410 2.74 16.46 21.94
C LEU A 410 1.48 17.28 22.25
N SER A 411 0.34 16.62 22.40
CA SER A 411 -0.95 17.29 22.66
C SER A 411 -0.96 18.07 23.98
N THR A 412 -0.20 17.61 24.98
CA THR A 412 -0.10 18.27 26.30
C THR A 412 0.93 19.39 26.36
N SER A 413 1.89 19.43 25.44
CA SER A 413 2.95 20.46 25.40
C SER A 413 2.57 21.71 24.60
N GLY A 414 1.47 21.66 23.83
CA GLY A 414 0.95 22.77 23.03
C GLY A 414 -0.07 23.68 23.76
N ASN A 415 -0.39 23.37 25.02
CA ASN A 415 -1.14 24.22 25.96
C ASN A 415 -0.17 24.82 26.99
#